data_AF-A0AAV0Y4W7-F1
#
_entry.id   AF-A0AAV0Y4W7-F1
#
_cell.length_a   1.000
_cell.length_b   1.000
_cell.length_c   1.000
_cell.angle_alpha   90.00
_cell.angle_beta   90.00
_cell.angle_gamma   90.00
#
_symmetry.space_group_name_H-M   'P 1'
#
loop_
_entity.id
_entity.type
_entity.pdbx_description
1 polymer ?
#
loop_
_entity_poly.entity_id
_entity_poly.type
_entity_poly.pdbx_seq_one_letter_code
_entity_poly.pdbx_strand_id
1 'polypeptide(L)'
;MEMKRNAEDNFKKLKMISISLDKIQNDFCTLSEAIDVWKDLLDFFEKNCDSSEIEKLKDRYDMAVTPPHFLANMLGPKYNGTRLSEDESDSALQYVYSYHPNVLAEIINYQAQCATFKPYLFNSDTVNNISPMAWWSALFKRKLISNDLNTLTMQLFTAVCSSAGIERLFSSVGLIHSKFKNKLGRRKMLKISNRF
;
A
#
# COMPACT_ATOMS: atom_id res chain seq x y z
N MET A 1 -33.66 4.93 -24.09
CA MET A 1 -32.74 3.76 -23.97
C MET A 1 -31.32 4.19 -23.60
N GLU A 2 -30.80 5.26 -24.20
CA GLU A 2 -29.46 5.81 -23.92
C GLU A 2 -29.22 6.19 -22.45
N MET A 3 -30.17 6.88 -21.80
CA MET A 3 -30.03 7.27 -20.39
C MET A 3 -29.90 6.06 -19.43
N LYS A 4 -30.61 4.96 -19.72
CA LYS A 4 -30.53 3.72 -18.93
C LYS A 4 -29.15 3.09 -19.05
N ARG A 5 -28.61 3.02 -20.27
CA ARG A 5 -27.27 2.49 -20.54
C ARG A 5 -26.19 3.33 -19.87
N ASN A 6 -26.28 4.66 -19.96
CA ASN A 6 -25.34 5.57 -19.30
C ASN A 6 -25.37 5.41 -17.77
N ALA A 7 -26.54 5.21 -17.18
CA ALA A 7 -26.67 4.95 -15.75
C ALA A 7 -26.04 3.61 -15.34
N GLU A 8 -26.26 2.55 -16.12
CA GLU A 8 -25.66 1.22 -15.88
C GLU A 8 -24.14 1.24 -15.99
N ASP A 9 -23.59 1.96 -16.97
CA ASP A 9 -22.14 2.06 -17.16
C ASP A 9 -21.49 2.92 -16.06
N ASN A 10 -22.12 4.02 -15.64
CA ASN A 10 -21.68 4.78 -14.47
C ASN A 10 -21.72 3.97 -13.18
N PHE A 11 -22.76 3.14 -12.99
CA PHE A 11 -22.86 2.28 -11.82
C PHE A 11 -21.70 1.27 -11.75
N LYS A 12 -21.31 0.67 -12.88
CA LYS A 12 -20.16 -0.25 -12.93
C LYS A 12 -18.87 0.46 -12.52
N LYS A 13 -18.63 1.67 -13.03
CA LYS A 13 -17.44 2.48 -12.70
C LYS A 13 -17.38 2.81 -11.21
N LEU A 14 -18.48 3.35 -10.66
CA LEU A 14 -18.58 3.69 -9.23
C LEU A 14 -18.41 2.46 -8.34
N LYS A 15 -18.97 1.31 -8.73
CA LYS A 15 -18.81 0.06 -8.00
C LYS A 15 -17.34 -0.36 -7.93
N MET A 16 -16.60 -0.27 -9.04
CA MET A 16 -15.18 -0.62 -9.05
C MET A 16 -14.34 0.35 -8.20
N ILE A 17 -14.62 1.65 -8.28
CA ILE A 17 -13.97 2.63 -7.39
C ILE A 17 -14.25 2.30 -5.91
N SER A 18 -15.50 1.99 -5.56
CA SER A 18 -15.88 1.64 -4.18
C SER A 18 -15.11 0.41 -3.68
N ILE A 19 -15.02 -0.65 -4.49
CA ILE A 19 -14.28 -1.87 -4.12
C ILE A 19 -12.80 -1.56 -3.89
N SER A 20 -12.18 -0.72 -4.73
CA SER A 20 -10.79 -0.31 -4.57
C SER A 20 -10.58 0.54 -3.31
N LEU A 21 -11.50 1.46 -3.02
CA LEU A 21 -11.47 2.26 -1.79
C LEU A 21 -11.60 1.37 -0.55
N ASP A 22 -12.54 0.43 -0.53
CA ASP A 22 -12.73 -0.49 0.58
C ASP A 22 -11.46 -1.30 0.89
N LYS A 23 -10.71 -1.72 -0.15
CA LYS A 23 -9.43 -2.40 0.02
C LYS A 23 -8.37 -1.47 0.62
N ILE A 24 -8.18 -0.27 0.07
CA ILE A 24 -7.15 0.68 0.50
C ILE A 24 -7.42 1.22 1.92
N GLN A 25 -8.70 1.39 2.28
CA GLN A 25 -9.14 1.90 3.59
C GLN A 25 -9.16 0.83 4.69
N ASN A 26 -8.84 -0.42 4.36
CA ASN A 26 -8.68 -1.49 5.34
C ASN A 26 -7.53 -1.17 6.29
N ASP A 27 -7.71 -1.47 7.58
CA ASP A 27 -6.71 -1.21 8.64
C ASP A 27 -5.37 -1.92 8.43
N PHE A 28 -5.37 -2.94 7.57
CA PHE A 28 -4.20 -3.76 7.30
C PHE A 28 -3.63 -3.58 5.89
N CYS A 29 -4.21 -2.70 5.06
CA CYS A 29 -3.69 -2.46 3.72
C CYS A 29 -2.31 -1.81 3.80
N THR A 30 -1.29 -2.53 3.35
CA THR A 30 0.11 -2.04 3.33
C THR A 30 0.40 -1.25 2.06
N LEU A 31 1.40 -0.37 2.11
CA LEU A 31 1.83 0.45 0.95
C LEU A 31 2.06 -0.39 -0.31
N SER A 32 2.57 -1.61 -0.13
CA SER A 32 2.82 -2.61 -1.16
C SER A 32 1.54 -3.04 -1.89
N GLU A 33 0.50 -3.35 -1.13
CA GLU A 33 -0.78 -3.84 -1.64
C GLU A 33 -1.57 -2.73 -2.36
N ALA A 34 -1.47 -1.49 -1.88
CA ALA A 34 -2.18 -0.36 -2.48
C ALA A 34 -1.79 -0.13 -3.95
N ILE A 35 -0.52 -0.35 -4.31
CA ILE A 35 -0.07 -0.27 -5.71
C ILE A 35 -0.90 -1.20 -6.59
N ASP A 36 -1.04 -2.47 -6.21
CA ASP A 36 -1.80 -3.44 -6.98
C ASP A 36 -3.29 -3.09 -7.05
N VAL A 37 -3.87 -2.55 -5.97
CA VAL A 37 -5.26 -2.07 -6.01
C VAL A 37 -5.44 -0.91 -7.00
N TRP A 38 -4.49 0.02 -7.05
CA TRP A 38 -4.49 1.11 -8.02
C TRP A 38 -4.30 0.60 -9.45
N LYS A 39 -3.35 -0.31 -9.67
CA LYS A 39 -3.10 -0.90 -10.99
C LYS A 39 -4.33 -1.69 -11.49
N ASP A 40 -5.02 -2.44 -10.63
CA ASP A 40 -6.28 -3.11 -10.96
C ASP A 40 -7.37 -2.12 -11.38
N LEU A 41 -7.44 -0.97 -10.70
CA LEU A 41 -8.39 0.09 -11.05
C LEU A 41 -8.05 0.74 -12.39
N LEU A 42 -6.77 1.04 -12.63
CA LEU A 42 -6.29 1.55 -13.92
C LEU A 42 -6.58 0.57 -15.06
N ASP A 43 -6.25 -0.71 -14.89
CA ASP A 43 -6.52 -1.77 -15.87
C ASP A 43 -8.02 -1.87 -16.20
N PHE A 44 -8.89 -1.68 -15.21
CA PHE A 44 -10.33 -1.64 -15.42
C PHE A 44 -10.73 -0.42 -16.25
N PHE A 45 -10.23 0.77 -15.93
CA PHE A 45 -10.55 2.00 -16.65
C PHE A 45 -10.03 1.97 -18.09
N GLU A 46 -8.81 1.49 -18.32
CA GLU A 46 -8.22 1.37 -19.67
C GLU A 46 -9.02 0.45 -20.58
N LYS A 47 -9.69 -0.57 -20.02
CA LYS A 47 -10.53 -1.51 -20.78
C LYS A 47 -11.97 -1.03 -21.01
N ASN A 48 -12.49 -0.14 -20.16
CA ASN A 48 -13.93 0.13 -20.08
C ASN A 48 -14.33 1.61 -20.17
N CYS A 49 -13.36 2.54 -20.16
CA CYS A 49 -13.61 3.98 -20.09
C CYS A 49 -12.91 4.74 -21.22
N ASP A 50 -13.29 6.01 -21.42
CA ASP A 50 -12.64 6.86 -22.41
C ASP A 50 -11.32 7.47 -21.90
N SER A 51 -10.54 8.04 -22.82
CA SER A 51 -9.23 8.62 -22.51
C SER A 51 -9.27 9.73 -21.47
N SER A 52 -10.35 10.54 -21.42
CA SER A 52 -10.46 11.65 -20.46
C SER A 52 -10.72 11.12 -19.04
N GLU A 53 -11.49 10.04 -18.91
CA GLU A 53 -11.70 9.38 -17.62
C GLU A 53 -10.43 8.69 -17.11
N ILE A 54 -9.68 8.05 -18.03
CA ILE A 54 -8.40 7.42 -17.72
C ILE A 54 -7.38 8.47 -17.25
N GLU A 55 -7.30 9.62 -17.93
CA GLU A 55 -6.40 10.72 -17.57
C GLU A 55 -6.69 11.25 -16.16
N LYS A 56 -7.97 11.50 -15.83
CA LYS A 56 -8.37 11.92 -14.48
C LYS A 56 -8.01 10.89 -13.41
N LEU A 57 -8.06 9.60 -13.73
CA LEU A 57 -7.67 8.55 -12.80
C LEU A 57 -6.14 8.52 -12.63
N LYS A 58 -5.37 8.73 -13.70
CA LYS A 58 -3.90 8.85 -13.65
C LYS A 58 -3.48 10.05 -12.82
N ASP A 59 -4.11 11.21 -12.98
CA ASP A 59 -3.86 12.37 -12.12
C ASP A 59 -4.06 12.03 -10.63
N ARG A 60 -5.10 11.23 -10.32
CA ARG A 60 -5.39 10.79 -8.95
C ARG A 60 -4.36 9.78 -8.43
N TYR A 61 -3.90 8.89 -9.29
CA TYR A 61 -2.81 7.97 -8.99
C TYR A 61 -1.54 8.73 -8.63
N ASP A 62 -1.12 9.69 -9.48
CA ASP A 62 0.11 10.46 -9.29
C ASP A 62 0.07 11.36 -8.05
N MET A 63 -1.13 11.84 -7.66
CA MET A 63 -1.31 12.58 -6.40
C MET A 63 -1.20 11.70 -5.16
N ALA A 64 -1.62 10.43 -5.24
CA ALA A 64 -1.73 9.54 -4.09
C ALA A 64 -0.49 8.67 -3.87
N VAL A 65 0.12 8.22 -4.97
CA VAL A 65 1.19 7.24 -4.97
C VAL A 65 2.54 7.94 -5.02
N THR A 66 3.45 7.48 -4.17
CA THR A 66 4.77 8.11 -3.97
C THR A 66 5.88 7.05 -3.98
N PRO A 67 7.16 7.43 -4.12
CA PRO A 67 8.26 6.46 -4.20
C PRO A 67 8.32 5.41 -3.08
N PRO A 68 7.98 5.70 -1.80
CA PRO A 68 7.86 4.68 -0.77
C PRO A 68 6.84 3.57 -1.07
N HIS A 69 5.76 3.87 -1.79
CA HIS A 69 4.78 2.86 -2.21
C HIS A 69 5.39 1.90 -3.24
N PHE A 70 6.09 2.44 -4.24
CA PHE A 70 6.82 1.64 -5.22
C PHE A 70 7.88 0.79 -4.54
N LEU A 71 8.64 1.36 -3.60
CA LEU A 71 9.63 0.62 -2.83
C LEU A 71 9.01 -0.51 -1.99
N ALA A 72 7.86 -0.27 -1.35
CA ALA A 72 7.15 -1.30 -0.60
C ALA A 72 6.61 -2.43 -1.50
N ASN A 73 6.14 -2.11 -2.71
CA ASN A 73 5.74 -3.11 -3.71
C ASN A 73 6.96 -3.90 -4.24
N MET A 74 8.04 -3.19 -4.53
CA MET A 74 9.31 -3.76 -4.97
C MET A 74 9.88 -4.75 -3.94
N LEU A 75 9.91 -4.39 -2.65
CA LEU A 75 10.44 -5.22 -1.57
C LEU A 75 9.43 -6.22 -0.99
N GLY A 76 8.19 -6.22 -1.49
CA GLY A 76 7.15 -7.15 -1.05
C GLY A 76 7.37 -8.50 -1.74
N PRO A 77 7.70 -9.61 -1.05
CA PRO A 77 8.06 -10.88 -1.70
C PRO A 77 6.98 -11.44 -2.64
N LYS A 78 5.72 -11.13 -2.36
CA LYS A 78 4.56 -11.49 -3.18
C LYS A 78 4.49 -10.71 -4.50
N TYR A 79 4.84 -9.42 -4.47
CA TYR A 79 4.68 -8.49 -5.58
C TYR A 79 5.97 -8.35 -6.38
N ASN A 80 7.10 -8.24 -5.68
CA ASN A 80 8.46 -8.18 -6.19
C ASN A 80 8.63 -7.15 -7.33
N GLY A 81 7.88 -6.05 -7.26
CA GLY A 81 7.87 -5.00 -8.28
C GLY A 81 7.34 -5.41 -9.65
N THR A 82 6.69 -6.58 -9.78
CA THR A 82 6.31 -7.17 -11.09
C THR A 82 5.35 -6.32 -11.91
N ARG A 83 4.58 -5.42 -11.27
CA ARG A 83 3.63 -4.50 -11.93
C ARG A 83 4.11 -3.05 -11.95
N LEU A 84 5.32 -2.77 -11.48
CA LEU A 84 5.90 -1.44 -11.56
C LEU A 84 6.40 -1.17 -12.97
N SER A 85 6.21 0.06 -13.45
CA SER A 85 6.89 0.53 -14.66
C SER A 85 8.38 0.73 -14.39
N GLU A 86 9.15 0.97 -15.45
CA GLU A 86 10.56 1.34 -15.35
C GLU A 86 10.73 2.65 -14.55
N ASP A 87 9.94 3.67 -14.86
CA ASP A 87 9.97 4.97 -14.16
C ASP A 87 9.61 4.85 -12.67
N GLU A 88 8.63 4.00 -12.33
CA GLU A 88 8.23 3.73 -10.94
C GLU A 88 9.32 2.99 -10.18
N SER A 89 9.97 2.02 -10.84
CA SER A 89 11.09 1.27 -10.29
C SER A 89 12.31 2.16 -10.07
N ASP A 90 12.64 3.01 -11.04
CA ASP A 90 13.74 3.97 -10.95
C ASP A 90 13.48 4.99 -9.84
N SER A 91 12.24 5.51 -9.75
CA SER A 91 11.83 6.41 -8.66
C SER A 91 12.02 5.78 -7.27
N ALA A 92 11.71 4.49 -7.11
CA ALA A 92 11.92 3.76 -5.87
C ALA A 92 13.42 3.65 -5.52
N LEU A 93 14.26 3.32 -6.51
CA LEU A 93 15.71 3.20 -6.32
C LEU A 93 16.37 4.56 -6.07
N GLN A 94 15.92 5.62 -6.74
CA GLN A 94 16.36 6.98 -6.50
C GLN A 94 16.02 7.44 -5.08
N TYR A 95 14.84 7.06 -4.57
CA TYR A 95 14.47 7.29 -3.17
C TYR A 95 15.43 6.58 -2.21
N VAL A 96 15.74 5.29 -2.46
CA VAL A 96 16.72 4.55 -1.65
C VAL A 96 18.09 5.22 -1.71
N TYR A 97 18.58 5.58 -2.90
CA TYR A 97 19.87 6.26 -3.06
C TYR A 97 19.95 7.56 -2.26
N SER A 98 18.86 8.32 -2.23
CA SER A 98 18.80 9.63 -1.57
C SER A 98 18.73 9.53 -0.03
N TYR A 99 17.98 8.56 0.50
CA TYR A 99 17.65 8.49 1.94
C TYR A 99 18.26 7.29 2.68
N HIS A 100 18.58 6.20 1.97
CA HIS A 100 19.08 4.94 2.51
C HIS A 100 20.18 4.31 1.63
N PRO A 101 21.24 5.06 1.24
CA PRO A 101 22.22 4.61 0.24
C PRO A 101 22.95 3.31 0.64
N ASN A 102 23.10 3.08 1.94
CA ASN A 102 23.73 1.93 2.57
C ASN A 102 23.05 0.58 2.25
N VAL A 103 21.75 0.56 1.91
CA VAL A 103 21.03 -0.69 1.62
C VAL A 103 20.83 -0.95 0.13
N LEU A 104 21.22 -0.02 -0.74
CA LEU A 104 20.97 -0.10 -2.19
C LEU A 104 21.52 -1.37 -2.82
N ALA A 105 22.74 -1.77 -2.46
CA ALA A 105 23.36 -2.99 -2.97
C ALA A 105 22.60 -4.26 -2.56
N GLU A 106 22.05 -4.30 -1.33
CA GLU A 106 21.23 -5.44 -0.88
C GLU A 106 19.89 -5.49 -1.60
N ILE A 107 19.28 -4.35 -1.89
CA ILE A 107 18.05 -4.26 -2.68
C ILE A 107 18.28 -4.73 -4.12
N ILE A 108 19.39 -4.34 -4.74
CA ILE A 108 19.78 -4.84 -6.08
C ILE A 108 19.97 -6.35 -6.05
N ASN A 109 20.65 -6.89 -5.03
CA ASN A 109 20.81 -8.34 -4.87
C ASN A 109 19.47 -9.07 -4.68
N TYR A 110 18.53 -8.45 -3.96
CA TYR A 110 17.17 -8.96 -3.79
C TYR A 110 16.43 -9.02 -5.12
N GLN A 111 16.44 -7.93 -5.91
CA GLN A 111 15.80 -7.88 -7.22
C GLN A 111 16.41 -8.88 -8.20
N ALA A 112 17.75 -9.04 -8.15
CA ALA A 112 18.47 -10.02 -8.95
C ALA A 112 18.29 -11.47 -8.46
N GLN A 113 17.59 -11.69 -7.34
CA GLN A 113 17.44 -12.99 -6.66
C GLN A 113 18.77 -13.74 -6.54
N CYS A 114 19.80 -13.00 -6.12
CA CYS A 114 21.17 -13.49 -6.03
C CYS A 114 21.69 -13.42 -4.58
N ALA A 115 22.95 -13.83 -4.38
CA ALA A 115 23.58 -13.87 -3.05
C ALA A 115 22.74 -14.64 -2.01
N THR A 116 22.18 -13.94 -1.01
CA THR A 116 21.35 -14.50 0.06
C THR A 116 19.89 -14.75 -0.35
N PHE A 117 19.43 -14.13 -1.44
CA PHE A 117 18.05 -14.19 -1.93
C PHE A 117 17.87 -15.29 -2.98
N LYS A 118 17.91 -16.54 -2.55
CA LYS A 118 17.80 -17.69 -3.48
C LYS A 118 16.39 -17.80 -4.09
N PRO A 119 16.24 -18.25 -5.36
CA PRO A 119 14.94 -18.36 -6.03
C PRO A 119 13.87 -19.15 -5.26
N TYR A 120 14.26 -20.18 -4.50
CA TYR A 120 13.30 -20.97 -3.71
C TYR A 120 12.59 -20.16 -2.61
N LEU A 121 13.16 -19.02 -2.18
CA LEU A 121 12.52 -18.12 -1.20
C LEU A 121 11.32 -17.35 -1.79
N PHE A 122 11.22 -17.32 -3.12
CA PHE A 122 10.19 -16.61 -3.89
C PHE A 122 9.14 -17.56 -4.48
N ASN A 123 9.12 -18.83 -4.04
CA ASN A 123 8.08 -19.77 -4.43
C ASN A 123 6.69 -19.20 -4.08
N SER A 124 5.75 -19.29 -5.03
CA SER A 124 4.39 -18.75 -4.91
C SER A 124 3.65 -19.19 -3.65
N ASP A 125 3.78 -20.46 -3.25
CA ASP A 125 3.11 -20.99 -2.07
C ASP A 125 3.71 -20.39 -0.79
N THR A 126 4.99 -20.07 -0.80
CA THR A 126 5.64 -19.43 0.35
C THR A 126 5.24 -17.96 0.46
N VAL A 127 5.44 -17.19 -0.62
CA VAL A 127 5.25 -15.72 -0.58
C VAL A 127 3.78 -15.29 -0.44
N ASN A 128 2.83 -16.14 -0.84
CA ASN A 128 1.40 -15.86 -0.65
C ASN A 128 0.89 -16.20 0.76
N ASN A 129 1.59 -17.06 1.51
CA ASN A 129 1.14 -17.54 2.83
C ASN A 129 1.93 -16.95 4.00
N ILE A 130 2.93 -16.11 3.73
CA ILE A 130 3.71 -15.40 4.75
C ILE A 130 3.50 -13.90 4.62
N SER A 131 3.42 -13.20 5.77
CA SER A 131 3.43 -11.74 5.72
C SER A 131 4.82 -11.24 5.28
N PRO A 132 4.91 -10.13 4.51
CA PRO A 132 6.18 -9.56 4.11
C PRO A 132 7.11 -9.29 5.30
N MET A 133 6.53 -8.81 6.42
CA MET A 133 7.25 -8.56 7.66
C MET A 133 7.90 -9.82 8.25
N ALA A 134 7.16 -10.94 8.28
CA ALA A 134 7.69 -12.21 8.78
C ALA A 134 8.79 -12.76 7.88
N TRP A 135 8.66 -12.58 6.55
CA TRP A 135 9.67 -12.99 5.58
C TRP A 135 11.00 -12.24 5.79
N TRP A 136 10.97 -10.91 5.86
CA TRP A 136 12.17 -10.09 6.13
C TRP A 136 12.77 -10.37 7.51
N SER A 137 11.92 -10.51 8.54
CA SER A 137 12.36 -10.86 9.89
C SER A 137 13.07 -12.21 9.95
N ALA A 138 12.64 -13.20 9.15
CA ALA A 138 13.28 -14.51 9.10
C ALA A 138 14.70 -14.42 8.51
N LEU A 139 14.91 -13.61 7.49
CA LEU A 139 16.25 -13.36 6.92
C LEU A 139 17.16 -12.61 7.89
N PHE A 140 16.62 -11.61 8.60
CA PHE A 140 17.36 -10.87 9.61
C PHE A 140 17.81 -11.77 10.77
N LYS A 141 16.91 -12.63 11.29
CA LYS A 141 17.25 -13.60 12.35
C LYS A 141 18.39 -14.54 11.94
N ARG A 142 18.49 -14.86 10.65
CA ARG A 142 19.56 -15.69 10.07
C ARG A 142 20.84 -14.90 9.75
N LYS A 143 20.87 -13.59 10.03
CA LYS A 143 21.98 -12.67 9.72
C LYS A 143 22.32 -12.62 8.23
N LEU A 144 21.30 -12.74 7.38
CA LEU A 144 21.46 -12.73 5.91
C LEU A 144 21.29 -11.35 5.28
N ILE A 145 20.79 -10.38 6.06
CA ILE A 145 20.57 -8.99 5.64
C ILE A 145 21.07 -8.06 6.73
N SER A 146 21.36 -6.81 6.38
CA SER A 146 21.77 -5.78 7.33
C SER A 146 20.64 -5.35 8.27
N ASN A 147 21.02 -4.73 9.38
CA ASN A 147 20.07 -4.10 10.31
C ASN A 147 19.33 -2.94 9.63
N ASP A 148 19.99 -2.23 8.71
CA ASP A 148 19.42 -1.07 8.03
C ASP A 148 18.33 -1.51 7.05
N LEU A 149 18.55 -2.57 6.28
CA LEU A 149 17.54 -3.14 5.39
C LEU A 149 16.35 -3.71 6.17
N ASN A 150 16.62 -4.40 7.28
CA ASN A 150 15.56 -4.87 8.16
C ASN A 150 14.74 -3.70 8.72
N THR A 151 15.39 -2.63 9.18
CA THR A 151 14.70 -1.43 9.70
C THR A 151 13.81 -0.78 8.64
N LEU A 152 14.34 -0.59 7.43
CA LEU A 152 13.60 -0.02 6.31
C LEU A 152 12.38 -0.87 5.94
N THR A 153 12.55 -2.18 5.81
CA THR A 153 11.44 -3.09 5.46
C THR A 153 10.39 -3.13 6.57
N MET A 154 10.78 -3.12 7.85
CA MET A 154 9.80 -3.02 8.95
C MET A 154 9.01 -1.71 8.89
N GLN A 155 9.65 -0.58 8.59
CA GLN A 155 8.95 0.71 8.43
C GLN A 155 7.94 0.67 7.27
N LEU A 156 8.34 0.15 6.10
CA LEU A 156 7.47 0.07 4.94
C LEU A 156 6.25 -0.84 5.16
N PHE A 157 6.44 -1.99 5.82
CA PHE A 157 5.35 -2.97 6.03
C PHE A 157 4.53 -2.76 7.31
N THR A 158 4.90 -1.79 8.15
CA THR A 158 4.05 -1.30 9.27
C THR A 158 3.25 -0.06 8.90
N ALA A 159 3.63 0.65 7.83
CA ALA A 159 2.89 1.79 7.34
C ALA A 159 1.56 1.34 6.71
N VAL A 160 0.45 1.82 7.29
CA VAL A 160 -0.90 1.62 6.76
C VAL A 160 -1.18 2.66 5.68
N CYS A 161 -1.78 2.25 4.56
CA CYS A 161 -2.06 3.10 3.41
C CYS A 161 -3.05 4.24 3.64
N SER A 162 -3.91 4.12 4.64
CA SER A 162 -5.01 5.03 4.83
C SER A 162 -5.18 5.46 6.28
N SER A 163 -5.49 6.74 6.47
CA SER A 163 -6.00 7.27 7.73
C SER A 163 -7.43 6.83 8.03
N ALA A 164 -8.11 6.14 7.11
CA ALA A 164 -9.51 5.75 7.25
C ALA A 164 -9.78 4.90 8.51
N GLY A 165 -8.82 4.10 8.97
CA GLY A 165 -8.91 3.40 10.26
C GLY A 165 -9.07 4.37 11.44
N ILE A 166 -8.27 5.44 11.43
CA ILE A 166 -8.35 6.52 12.41
C ILE A 166 -9.67 7.30 12.24
N GLU A 167 -10.15 7.52 11.01
CA GLU A 167 -11.42 8.20 10.76
C GLU A 167 -12.63 7.37 11.19
N ARG A 168 -12.59 6.03 11.05
CA ARG A 168 -13.58 5.11 11.60
C ARG A 168 -13.60 5.16 13.13
N LEU A 169 -12.43 5.18 13.76
CA LEU A 169 -12.31 5.42 15.19
C LEU A 169 -12.91 6.78 15.56
N PHE A 170 -12.58 7.86 14.86
CA PHE A 170 -13.15 9.19 15.09
C PHE A 170 -14.65 9.28 14.85
N SER A 171 -15.19 8.51 13.90
CA SER A 171 -16.63 8.44 13.63
C SER A 171 -17.38 7.71 14.75
N SER A 172 -16.81 6.61 15.26
CA SER A 172 -17.41 5.84 16.37
C SER A 172 -17.41 6.64 17.68
N VAL A 173 -16.32 7.36 17.98
CA VAL A 173 -16.26 8.30 19.11
C VAL A 173 -16.98 9.61 18.80
N GLY A 174 -17.30 9.91 17.54
CA GLY A 174 -18.00 11.10 17.06
C GLY A 174 -19.36 11.30 17.74
N LEU A 175 -20.06 10.20 18.05
CA LEU A 175 -21.28 10.23 18.86
C LEU A 175 -21.05 10.78 20.28
N ILE A 176 -19.89 10.47 20.88
CA ILE A 176 -19.43 11.00 22.19
C ILE A 176 -18.94 12.45 22.06
N HIS A 177 -18.40 12.84 20.89
CA HIS A 177 -17.95 14.21 20.60
C HIS A 177 -19.08 15.16 20.18
N SER A 178 -20.19 14.65 19.66
CA SER A 178 -21.34 15.45 19.26
C SER A 178 -22.04 16.02 20.50
N LYS A 179 -22.67 17.20 20.34
CA LYS A 179 -23.20 18.10 21.39
C LYS A 179 -24.20 17.49 22.39
N PHE A 180 -24.48 16.19 22.36
CA PHE A 180 -25.57 15.58 23.11
C PHE A 180 -25.19 15.09 24.52
N LYS A 181 -23.91 14.77 24.83
CA LYS A 181 -23.50 14.40 26.20
C LYS A 181 -22.04 14.79 26.51
N ASN A 182 -21.86 15.63 27.53
CA ASN A 182 -20.63 15.91 28.27
C ASN A 182 -19.31 15.95 27.48
N LYS A 183 -18.87 17.15 27.11
CA LYS A 183 -17.55 17.44 26.54
C LYS A 183 -16.43 16.90 27.45
N LEU A 184 -15.95 15.69 27.19
CA LEU A 184 -14.84 15.09 27.94
C LEU A 184 -13.56 15.89 27.69
N GLY A 185 -12.88 16.31 28.75
CA GLY A 185 -11.61 17.05 28.65
C GLY A 185 -10.53 16.24 27.93
N ARG A 186 -9.63 16.92 27.20
CA ARG A 186 -8.57 16.34 26.33
C ARG A 186 -7.82 15.14 26.93
N ARG A 187 -7.53 15.17 28.25
CA ARG A 187 -6.80 14.08 28.94
C ARG A 187 -7.61 12.78 29.11
N LYS A 188 -8.94 12.86 29.18
CA LYS A 188 -9.81 11.68 29.35
C LYS A 188 -10.10 11.00 28.01
N MET A 189 -10.10 11.78 26.93
CA MET A 189 -10.23 11.35 25.55
C MET A 189 -9.02 10.53 25.06
N LEU A 190 -7.79 11.00 25.32
CA LEU A 190 -6.57 10.24 25.00
C LEU A 190 -6.53 8.86 25.67
N LYS A 191 -7.08 8.74 26.89
CA LYS A 191 -7.18 7.46 27.60
C LYS A 191 -8.21 6.49 27.03
N ILE A 192 -9.22 6.99 26.32
CA ILE A 192 -10.24 6.15 25.67
C ILE A 192 -9.70 5.67 24.31
N SER A 193 -8.98 6.52 23.58
CA SER A 193 -8.34 6.15 22.32
C SER A 193 -7.24 5.10 22.49
N ASN A 194 -6.54 5.07 23.63
CA ASN A 194 -5.48 4.09 23.92
C ASN A 194 -6.00 2.77 24.55
N ARG A 195 -7.31 2.54 24.58
CA ARG A 195 -7.93 1.32 25.13
C ARG A 195 -8.49 0.37 24.07
N PHE A 196 -8.33 0.72 22.79
CA PHE A 196 -8.70 -0.10 21.64
C PHE A 196 -7.46 -0.47 20.86
#